data_AF-A0A537RH18-F1
#
_entry.id   AF-A0A537RH18-F1
#
_cell.length_a   1.000
_cell.length_b   1.000
_cell.length_c   1.000
_cell.angle_alpha   90.00
_cell.angle_beta   90.00
_cell.angle_gamma   90.00
#
_symmetry.space_group_name_H-M   'P 1'
#
loop_
_entity.id
_entity.type
_entity.pdbx_description
1 polymer ?
#
loop_
_entity_poly.entity_id
_entity_poly.type
_entity_poly.pdbx_seq_one_letter_code
_entity_poly.pdbx_strand_id
1 'polypeptide(L)' 'MVKKRIGILTGGGDVPGLNSVIKTVTYRSSENDIEVIGL' A
#
# COMPACT_ATOMS: atom_id res chain seq x y z
N MET A 1 -18.33 -8.72 7.41
CA MET A 1 -17.55 -9.36 6.33
C MET A 1 -16.07 -9.11 6.62
N VAL A 2 -15.17 -10.04 6.30
CA VAL A 2 -13.72 -9.83 6.49
C VAL A 2 -13.23 -8.87 5.40
N LYS A 3 -12.57 -7.77 5.79
CA LYS A 3 -11.95 -6.85 4.82
C LYS A 3 -10.76 -7.51 4.15
N LYS A 4 -10.59 -7.28 2.85
CA LYS A 4 -9.37 -7.69 2.14
C LYS A 4 -8.19 -6.87 2.68
N ARG A 5 -7.01 -7.49 2.74
CA ARG A 5 -5.78 -6.88 3.28
C ARG A 5 -4.64 -6.98 2.28
N ILE A 6 -3.88 -5.91 2.15
CA ILE A 6 -2.64 -5.84 1.34
C ILE A 6 -1.49 -5.44 2.27
N GLY A 7 -0.43 -6.24 2.28
CA GLY A 7 0.84 -5.90 2.92
C GLY A 7 1.80 -5.26 1.92
N ILE A 8 2.43 -4.14 2.28
CA ILE A 8 3.49 -3.51 1.48
C ILE A 8 4.80 -3.60 2.24
N LEU A 9 5.73 -4.41 1.75
CA LEU A 9 7.12 -4.48 2.21
C LEU A 9 8.00 -3.78 1.18
N THR A 10 8.80 -2.81 1.63
CA THR A 10 9.83 -2.19 0.79
C THR A 10 11.20 -2.68 1.24
N GLY A 11 11.93 -3.36 0.34
CA GLY A 11 13.31 -3.79 0.58
C GLY A 11 14.30 -2.91 -0.19
N GLY A 12 15.51 -2.74 0.36
CA GLY A 12 16.57 -1.91 -0.25
C GLY A 12 16.54 -0.45 0.18
N GLY A 13 17.18 0.42 -0.60
CA GLY A 13 17.19 1.88 -0.37
C GLY A 13 15.99 2.58 -1.01
N ASP A 14 15.73 3.83 -0.61
CA ASP A 14 14.72 4.67 -1.25
C ASP A 14 15.10 4.95 -2.71
N VAL A 15 14.10 4.92 -3.58
CA VAL A 15 14.24 5.22 -5.01
C VAL A 15 13.15 6.18 -5.45
N PRO A 16 13.45 7.07 -6.43
CA PRO A 16 12.43 7.96 -6.98
C PRO A 16 11.19 7.18 -7.43
N GLY A 17 10.03 7.55 -6.89
CA GLY A 17 8.74 6.95 -7.22
C GLY A 17 8.22 5.92 -6.21
N LEU A 18 9.04 5.44 -5.28
CA LEU A 18 8.61 4.48 -4.25
C LEU A 18 7.42 5.01 -3.44
N ASN A 19 7.54 6.24 -2.92
CA ASN A 19 6.48 6.90 -2.17
C ASN A 19 5.19 7.11 -3.00
N SER A 20 5.33 7.40 -4.30
CA SER A 20 4.19 7.57 -5.20
C SER A 20 3.42 6.26 -5.40
N VAL A 21 4.12 5.13 -5.50
CA VAL A 21 3.51 3.79 -5.58
C VAL A 21 2.75 3.48 -4.29
N ILE A 22 3.40 3.63 -3.13
CA ILE A 22 2.77 3.39 -1.81
C ILE A 22 1.50 4.24 -1.67
N LYS A 23 1.58 5.53 -2.00
CA LYS A 23 0.43 6.46 -1.93
C LYS A 23 -0.71 6.02 -2.83
N THR A 24 -0.41 5.66 -4.08
CA THR A 24 -1.43 5.25 -5.06
C THR A 24 -2.13 3.97 -4.61
N VAL A 25 -1.37 2.97 -4.16
CA VAL A 25 -1.93 1.71 -3.65
C VAL A 25 -2.79 1.97 -2.41
N THR A 26 -2.33 2.80 -1.47
CA THR A 26 -3.07 3.13 -0.25
C THR A 26 -4.40 3.82 -0.55
N TYR A 27 -4.39 4.81 -1.44
CA TYR A 27 -5.60 5.59 -1.76
C TYR A 27 -6.64 4.74 -2.49
N ARG A 28 -6.21 4.00 -3.51
CA ARG A 28 -7.09 3.10 -4.26
C ARG A 28 -7.65 1.99 -3.37
N SER A 29 -6.86 1.47 -2.44
CA SER A 29 -7.32 0.47 -1.47
C SER A 29 -8.39 1.04 -0.53
N SER A 30 -8.20 2.27 -0.05
CA SER A 30 -9.20 2.96 0.78
C SER A 30 -10.54 3.16 0.06
N GLU A 31 -10.51 3.51 -1.23
CA GLU A 31 -11.71 3.64 -2.07
C GLU A 31 -12.45 2.31 -2.30
N ASN A 32 -11.76 1.18 -2.13
CA ASN A 32 -12.28 -0.17 -2.40
C ASN A 32 -12.51 -0.99 -1.12
N ASP A 33 -12.53 -0.36 0.05
CA ASP A 33 -12.67 -1.00 1.37
C ASP A 33 -11.61 -2.11 1.64
N ILE A 34 -10.38 -1.89 1.15
CA ILE A 34 -9.23 -2.76 1.35
C ILE A 34 -8.29 -2.09 2.37
N GLU A 35 -7.88 -2.85 3.38
CA GLU A 35 -6.95 -2.41 4.41
C GLU A 35 -5.50 -2.59 3.93
N VAL A 36 -4.67 -1.56 4.09
CA VAL A 36 -3.24 -1.59 3.72
C VAL A 36 -2.39 -1.55 4.99
N ILE A 37 -1.42 -2.46 5.06
CA ILE A 37 -0.51 -2.63 6.21
C ILE A 37 0.93 -2.52 5.69
N GLY A 38 1.74 -1.68 6.32
CA GLY A 38 3.19 -1.68 6.08
C GLY A 38 3.86 -2.86 6.78
N LEU A 39 4.81 -3.50 6.11
CA LEU A 39 5.59 -4.65 6.60
C LEU A 39 7.08 -4.31 6.71
#